data_AF-E6LGJ3-F1
#
_entry.id   AF-E6LGJ3-F1
#
_cell.length_a   1.000
_cell.length_b   1.000
_cell.length_c   1.000
_cell.angle_alpha   90.00
_cell.angle_beta   90.00
_cell.angle_gamma   90.00
#
_symmetry.space_group_name_H-M   'P 1'
#
loop_
_entity.id
_entity.type
_entity.pdbx_description
1 polymer ?
#
loop_
_entity_poly.entity_id
_entity_poly.type
_entity_poly.pdbx_seq_one_letter_code
_entity_poly.pdbx_strand_id
1 'polypeptide(L)'
;MYDHSEYSIIDWVNAKLGNPVLDIARTYIILKQYAQRMANKYLKIISKKGGYELEGIKMAIPLMAILRMLETDAESYHENLKALLYR
;
A
#
# COMPACT_ATOMS: atom_id res chain seq x y z
N MET A 1 -3.86 -15.67 2.28
CA MET A 1 -4.76 -16.74 1.85
C MET A 1 -5.48 -17.27 3.08
N TYR A 2 -6.78 -17.48 3.01
CA TYR A 2 -7.56 -18.03 4.13
C TYR A 2 -7.96 -19.45 3.76
N ASP A 3 -7.67 -20.43 4.62
CA ASP A 3 -7.93 -21.84 4.37
C ASP A 3 -9.15 -22.40 5.12
N HIS A 4 -10.01 -21.51 5.64
CA HIS A 4 -11.16 -21.81 6.52
C HIS A 4 -10.80 -22.08 7.99
N SER A 5 -9.51 -22.10 8.35
CA SER A 5 -9.05 -22.21 9.74
C SER A 5 -8.16 -21.04 10.13
N GLU A 6 -7.24 -20.63 9.26
CA GLU A 6 -6.25 -19.62 9.53
C GLU A 6 -5.91 -18.77 8.30
N TYR A 7 -5.21 -17.66 8.57
CA TYR A 7 -4.68 -16.78 7.54
C TYR A 7 -3.19 -17.05 7.37
N SER A 8 -2.79 -17.41 6.16
CA SER A 8 -1.38 -17.53 5.77
C SER A 8 -0.99 -16.35 4.85
N ILE A 9 0.19 -15.77 5.08
CA ILE A 9 0.80 -14.82 4.16
C ILE A 9 1.71 -15.60 3.21
N ILE A 10 1.45 -15.48 1.90
CA ILE A 10 2.16 -16.20 0.84
C ILE A 10 2.90 -15.20 -0.07
N ASP A 11 3.65 -15.71 -1.05
CA ASP A 11 4.37 -14.92 -2.06
C ASP A 11 5.53 -14.06 -1.49
N TRP A 12 6.36 -14.70 -0.66
CA TRP A 12 7.55 -14.07 -0.06
C TRP A 12 8.79 -14.09 -0.95
N VAL A 13 8.72 -14.63 -2.17
CA VAL A 13 9.89 -14.82 -3.05
C VAL A 13 10.60 -13.50 -3.40
N ASN A 14 9.86 -12.39 -3.36
CA ASN A 14 10.36 -11.04 -3.64
C ASN A 14 10.57 -10.18 -2.37
N ALA A 15 10.49 -10.77 -1.17
CA ALA A 15 10.66 -10.05 0.09
C ALA A 15 12.08 -9.46 0.20
N LYS A 16 12.17 -8.25 0.76
CA LYS A 16 13.43 -7.51 0.92
C LYS A 16 13.52 -6.88 2.30
N LEU A 17 14.76 -6.64 2.76
CA LEU A 17 15.00 -5.80 3.92
C LEU A 17 14.76 -4.33 3.51
N GLY A 18 13.86 -3.64 4.21
CA GLY A 18 13.50 -2.27 3.91
C GLY A 18 12.81 -1.58 5.08
N ASN A 19 12.55 -0.27 4.93
CA ASN A 19 11.78 0.46 5.93
C ASN A 19 10.33 -0.05 5.92
N PRO A 20 9.75 -0.48 7.08
CA PRO A 20 8.38 -1.01 7.15
C PRO A 20 7.31 -0.08 6.59
N VAL A 21 7.58 1.23 6.59
CA VAL A 21 6.70 2.24 6.00
C VAL A 21 6.44 2.00 4.51
N LEU A 22 7.39 1.38 3.78
CA LEU A 22 7.23 1.04 2.38
C LEU A 22 6.13 -0.01 2.17
N ASP A 23 6.07 -1.05 3.00
CA ASP A 23 5.01 -2.07 2.93
C ASP A 23 3.64 -1.50 3.30
N ILE A 24 3.62 -0.55 4.25
CA ILE A 24 2.40 0.16 4.64
C ILE A 24 1.89 1.01 3.47
N ALA A 25 2.76 1.81 2.86
CA ALA A 25 2.41 2.63 1.71
C ALA A 25 1.96 1.76 0.52
N ARG A 26 2.66 0.64 0.25
CA ARG A 26 2.30 -0.33 -0.79
C ARG A 26 0.90 -0.89 -0.59
N THR A 27 0.59 -1.34 0.62
CA THR A 27 -0.74 -1.88 0.98
C THR A 27 -1.82 -0.80 0.81
N TYR A 28 -1.56 0.42 1.28
CA TYR A 28 -2.49 1.54 1.11
C TYR A 28 -2.81 1.82 -0.36
N ILE A 29 -1.80 1.78 -1.23
CA ILE A 29 -1.95 2.01 -2.67
C ILE A 29 -2.77 0.91 -3.33
N ILE A 30 -2.49 -0.36 -3.02
CA ILE A 30 -3.28 -1.49 -3.53
C ILE A 30 -4.75 -1.34 -3.10
N LEU A 31 -4.99 -0.98 -1.84
CA LEU A 31 -6.35 -0.70 -1.36
C LEU A 31 -6.96 0.53 -2.05
N LYS A 32 -6.18 1.56 -2.43
CA LYS A 32 -6.71 2.68 -3.22
C LYS A 32 -7.14 2.27 -4.62
N GLN A 33 -6.52 1.24 -5.21
CA GLN A 33 -6.91 0.73 -6.52
C GLN A 33 -8.20 -0.10 -6.44
N TYR A 34 -8.33 -0.99 -5.46
CA TYR A 34 -9.40 -1.99 -5.44
C TYR A 34 -10.46 -1.80 -4.35
N ALA A 35 -10.17 -1.04 -3.30
CA ALA A 35 -11.03 -0.91 -2.11
C ALA A 35 -10.87 0.46 -1.43
N GLN A 36 -11.13 1.55 -2.16
CA GLN A 36 -10.82 2.93 -1.72
C GLN A 36 -11.33 3.28 -0.31
N ARG A 37 -12.53 2.80 0.06
CA ARG A 37 -13.11 3.03 1.40
C ARG A 37 -12.28 2.37 2.51
N MET A 38 -11.67 1.21 2.22
CA MET A 38 -10.83 0.49 3.17
C MET A 38 -9.44 1.12 3.30
N ALA A 39 -8.90 1.73 2.24
CA ALA A 39 -7.56 2.32 2.25
C ALA A 39 -7.35 3.34 3.38
N ASN A 40 -8.28 4.30 3.53
CA ASN A 40 -8.18 5.32 4.59
C ASN A 40 -8.33 4.72 5.99
N LYS A 41 -9.22 3.72 6.13
CA LYS A 41 -9.42 3.00 7.39
C LYS A 41 -8.16 2.21 7.78
N TYR A 42 -7.55 1.52 6.81
CA TYR A 42 -6.29 0.81 6.98
C TYR A 42 -5.20 1.75 7.48
N LEU A 43 -4.98 2.88 6.80
CA LEU A 43 -3.93 3.84 7.16
C LEU A 43 -4.07 4.36 8.60
N LYS A 44 -5.31 4.64 9.02
CA LYS A 44 -5.59 5.06 10.40
C LYS A 44 -5.30 3.95 11.42
N ILE A 45 -5.67 2.71 11.10
CA ILE A 45 -5.45 1.57 12.00
C ILE A 45 -3.96 1.25 12.12
N ILE A 46 -3.24 1.18 11.01
CA ILE A 46 -1.83 0.79 11.00
C ILE A 46 -0.92 1.84 11.63
N SER A 47 -1.20 3.13 11.40
CA SER A 47 -0.49 4.22 12.09
C SER A 47 -0.68 4.12 13.61
N LYS A 48 -1.92 3.95 14.07
CA LYS A 48 -2.22 3.85 15.51
C LYS A 48 -1.68 2.58 16.17
N LYS A 49 -1.90 1.40 15.56
CA LYS A 49 -1.52 0.11 16.14
C LYS A 49 -0.03 -0.19 15.99
N GLY A 50 0.57 0.24 14.88
CA GLY A 50 1.98 0.00 14.59
C GLY A 50 2.92 1.08 15.14
N GLY A 51 2.39 2.17 15.71
CA GLY A 51 3.21 3.26 16.24
C GLY A 51 3.93 4.06 15.16
N TYR A 52 3.39 4.10 13.95
CA TYR A 52 3.99 4.81 12.82
C TYR A 52 3.41 6.22 12.69
N GLU A 53 4.29 7.20 12.54
CA GLU A 53 3.87 8.56 12.23
C GLU A 53 3.22 8.62 10.84
N LEU A 54 2.05 9.25 10.79
CA LEU A 54 1.29 9.38 9.55
C LEU A 54 2.09 10.12 8.46
N GLU A 55 2.89 11.10 8.87
CA GLU A 55 3.71 11.88 7.95
C GLU A 55 4.83 11.05 7.33
N GLY A 56 5.49 10.21 8.13
CA GLY A 56 6.44 9.20 7.64
C GLY A 56 5.84 8.32 6.56
N ILE A 57 4.60 7.85 6.78
CA ILE A 57 3.89 7.02 5.79
C ILE A 57 3.56 7.81 4.52
N LYS A 58 3.06 9.05 4.67
CA LYS A 58 2.70 9.89 3.53
C LYS A 58 3.89 10.17 2.62
N MET A 59 5.09 10.37 3.17
CA MET A 59 6.31 10.56 2.37
C MET A 59 6.63 9.36 1.47
N ALA A 60 6.24 8.15 1.86
CA ALA A 60 6.45 6.95 1.05
C ALA A 60 5.36 6.72 -0.01
N ILE A 61 4.20 7.38 0.09
CA ILE A 61 3.07 7.16 -0.83
C ILE A 61 3.44 7.50 -2.29
N PRO A 62 4.03 8.68 -2.61
CA PRO A 62 4.34 9.00 -4.00
C PRO A 62 5.33 8.02 -4.63
N LEU A 63 6.39 7.65 -3.90
CA LEU A 63 7.38 6.67 -4.35
C LEU A 63 6.72 5.32 -4.66
N MET A 64 5.91 4.81 -3.72
CA MET A 64 5.24 3.53 -3.91
C MET A 64 4.17 3.58 -5.01
N ALA A 65 3.55 4.74 -5.25
CA ALA A 65 2.57 4.91 -6.32
C ALA A 65 3.26 4.81 -7.69
N ILE A 66 4.42 5.45 -7.85
CA ILE A 66 5.24 5.35 -9.05
C ILE A 66 5.69 3.89 -9.28
N LEU A 67 6.23 3.24 -8.25
CA LEU A 67 6.64 1.83 -8.35
C LEU A 67 5.47 0.93 -8.78
N ARG A 68 4.28 1.15 -8.22
CA ARG A 68 3.09 0.39 -8.59
C ARG A 68 2.68 0.61 -10.05
N MET A 69 2.80 1.84 -10.57
CA MET A 69 2.54 2.14 -11.98
C MET A 69 3.55 1.44 -12.90
N LEU A 70 4.84 1.42 -12.53
CA LEU A 70 5.87 0.70 -13.31
C LEU A 70 5.67 -0.81 -13.33
N GLU A 71 5.08 -1.39 -12.28
CA GLU A 71 4.78 -2.82 -12.19
C GLU A 71 3.46 -3.22 -12.87
N THR A 72 2.61 -2.27 -13.29
CA THR A 72 1.25 -2.55 -13.76
C THR A 72 1.04 -1.97 -15.17
N ASP A 73 0.88 -2.83 -16.18
CA ASP A 73 0.69 -2.40 -17.57
C ASP A 73 -0.71 -1.81 -17.87
N ALA A 74 -1.64 -1.86 -16.92
CA ALA A 74 -3.01 -1.43 -17.12
C ALA A 74 -3.18 0.08 -16.89
N GLU A 75 -3.21 0.84 -17.98
CA GLU A 75 -3.38 2.31 -18.01
C GLU A 75 -4.61 2.81 -17.23
N SER A 76 -5.67 2.01 -17.13
CA SER A 76 -6.90 2.36 -16.39
C SER A 76 -6.65 2.69 -14.91
N TYR A 77 -5.55 2.19 -14.32
CA TYR A 77 -5.21 2.44 -12.93
C TYR A 77 -4.30 3.64 -12.72
N HIS A 78 -3.71 4.19 -13.79
CA HIS A 78 -2.76 5.29 -13.71
C HIS A 78 -3.41 6.59 -13.23
N GLU A 79 -4.65 6.87 -13.62
CA GLU A 79 -5.32 8.12 -13.23
C GLU A 79 -5.54 8.25 -11.71
N ASN A 80 -5.94 7.16 -11.05
CA ASN A 80 -6.12 7.15 -9.59
C ASN A 80 -4.79 7.27 -8.83
N LEU A 81 -3.69 6.77 -9.41
CA LEU A 81 -2.36 6.84 -8.80
C LEU A 81 -1.68 8.19 -9.03
N LYS A 82 -1.87 8.80 -10.21
CA LYS A 82 -1.42 10.17 -10.50
C LYS A 82 -1.97 11.17 -9.47
N ALA A 83 -3.24 11.00 -9.07
CA ALA A 83 -3.86 11.83 -8.04
C ALA A 83 -3.21 11.74 -6.64
N LEU A 84 -2.33 10.76 -6.41
CA LEU A 84 -1.54 10.61 -5.17
C LEU A 84 -0.18 11.31 -5.25
N LEU A 85 0.26 11.75 -6.43
CA LEU A 85 1.54 12.44 -6.64
C LEU A 85 1.46 13.95 -6.38
N TYR A 86 0.28 14.54 -6.55
CA TYR A 86 0.06 15.99 -6.50
C TYR A 86 -0.70 16.45 -5.25
N ARG A 87 -0.63 15.71 -4.14
CA ARG A 87 -1.34 16.02 -2.89
C ARG A 87 -0.43 16.60 -1.83
#